data_AF-A0A9J6FD01-F1
#
_entry.id   AF-A0A9J6FD01-F1
#
_cell.length_a   1.000
_cell.length_b   1.000
_cell.length_c   1.000
_cell.angle_alpha   90.00
_cell.angle_beta   90.00
_cell.angle_gamma   90.00
#
_symmetry.space_group_name_H-M   'P 1'
#
loop_
_entity.id
_entity.type
_entity.pdbx_description
1 polymer ?
#
loop_
_entity_poly.entity_id
_entity_poly.type
_entity_poly.pdbx_seq_one_letter_code
_entity_poly.pdbx_strand_id
1 'polypeptide(L)'
;MIRYEFQMEPEAKYVANMHGNEVLGRELMLALAWHLCERYQRGDPEVTVLLNTTRIHIMPSMNPDGWDTAAKSPREDWVSGRTNAMGVDLNRDFPDLERILRENKGIRRVKPDHLFKGELTHPVGPQLPPGSL
;
A
#
# COMPACT_ATOMS: atom_id res chain seq x y z
N MET A 1 -34.05 21.55 4.98
CA MET A 1 -33.12 22.29 4.11
C MET A 1 -31.80 21.54 4.13
N ILE A 2 -31.56 20.69 3.15
CA ILE A 2 -30.34 19.88 3.06
C ILE A 2 -29.30 20.76 2.36
N ARG A 3 -28.28 21.19 3.09
CA ARG A 3 -27.13 21.89 2.51
C ARG A 3 -26.23 20.85 1.88
N TYR A 4 -26.20 20.80 0.55
CA TYR A 4 -25.11 20.16 -0.18
C TYR A 4 -23.95 21.15 -0.21
N GLU A 5 -23.19 21.21 0.88
CA GLU A 5 -21.80 21.65 0.78
C GLU A 5 -21.05 20.50 0.13
N PHE A 6 -20.29 20.77 -0.93
CA PHE A 6 -19.29 19.84 -1.43
C PHE A 6 -18.23 19.70 -0.33
N GLN A 7 -18.48 18.82 0.64
CA GLN A 7 -17.55 18.54 1.71
C GLN A 7 -16.46 17.67 1.09
N MET A 8 -15.34 18.32 0.75
CA MET A 8 -14.15 17.60 0.30
C MET A 8 -13.70 16.70 1.45
N GLU A 9 -13.96 15.41 1.35
CA GLU A 9 -13.47 14.41 2.28
C GLU A 9 -12.04 14.03 1.87
N PRO A 10 -11.00 14.43 2.63
CA PRO A 10 -9.64 13.97 2.36
C PRO A 10 -9.56 12.44 2.40
N GLU A 11 -8.81 11.87 1.46
CA GLU A 11 -8.51 10.44 1.43
C GLU A 11 -7.14 10.17 2.05
N ALA A 12 -7.08 9.24 3.00
CA ALA A 12 -5.86 8.76 3.60
C ALA A 12 -5.72 7.26 3.38
N LYS A 13 -4.50 6.79 3.09
CA LYS A 13 -4.21 5.37 2.91
C LYS A 13 -3.03 4.95 3.78
N TYR A 14 -3.20 3.86 4.51
CA TYR A 14 -2.12 3.17 5.20
C TYR A 14 -1.86 1.83 4.53
N VAL A 15 -0.60 1.60 4.13
CA VAL A 15 -0.13 0.35 3.54
C VAL A 15 0.95 -0.22 4.43
N ALA A 16 0.81 -1.49 4.79
CA ALA A 16 1.78 -2.21 5.58
C ALA A 16 2.21 -3.52 4.90
N ASN A 17 3.31 -4.09 5.41
CA ASN A 17 3.79 -5.42 5.05
C ASN A 17 3.97 -5.57 3.53
N MET A 18 4.64 -4.58 2.93
CA MET A 18 5.16 -4.60 1.55
C MET A 18 6.36 -5.55 1.44
N HIS A 19 7.14 -5.67 2.51
CA HIS A 19 8.01 -6.81 2.73
C HIS A 19 7.28 -7.79 3.64
N GLY A 20 7.11 -9.04 3.19
CA GLY A 20 6.29 -10.03 3.87
C GLY A 20 6.79 -10.41 5.26
N ASN A 21 8.10 -10.36 5.49
CA ASN A 21 8.74 -10.61 6.79
C ASN A 21 8.72 -9.41 7.76
N GLU A 22 8.29 -8.23 7.32
CA GLU A 22 8.13 -7.04 8.18
C GLU A 22 6.71 -6.98 8.76
N VAL A 23 6.44 -7.87 9.72
CA VAL A 23 5.08 -8.23 10.17
C VAL A 23 4.43 -7.17 11.06
N LEU A 24 5.20 -6.40 11.83
CA LEU A 24 4.66 -5.49 12.85
C LEU A 24 3.61 -4.52 12.28
N GLY A 25 3.87 -3.97 11.08
CA GLY A 25 2.93 -3.08 10.41
C GLY A 25 1.59 -3.74 10.10
N ARG A 26 1.57 -5.02 9.72
CA ARG A 26 0.34 -5.78 9.42
C ARG A 26 -0.58 -5.84 10.63
N GLU A 27 -0.02 -6.24 11.77
CA GLU A 27 -0.78 -6.38 13.03
C GLU A 27 -1.25 -5.01 13.54
N LEU A 28 -0.40 -3.96 13.44
CA LEU A 28 -0.80 -2.60 13.81
C LEU A 28 -1.94 -2.07 12.94
N MET A 29 -1.98 -2.39 11.64
CA MET A 29 -3.08 -1.99 10.76
C MET A 29 -4.39 -2.70 11.10
N LEU A 30 -4.34 -3.98 11.45
CA LEU A 30 -5.51 -4.71 11.95
C LEU A 30 -6.00 -4.13 13.29
N ALA A 31 -5.08 -3.85 14.22
CA ALA A 31 -5.39 -3.23 15.50
C ALA A 31 -5.97 -1.82 15.33
N LEU A 32 -5.46 -1.03 14.39
CA LEU A 32 -6.01 0.29 14.06
C LEU A 32 -7.43 0.19 13.52
N ALA A 33 -7.69 -0.72 12.58
CA ALA A 33 -9.02 -0.93 12.03
C ALA A 33 -10.02 -1.33 13.13
N TRP A 34 -9.63 -2.27 13.99
CA TRP A 34 -10.42 -2.65 15.16
C TRP A 34 -10.69 -1.45 16.07
N HIS A 35 -9.63 -0.70 16.43
CA HIS A 35 -9.73 0.44 17.32
C HIS A 35 -10.71 1.51 16.80
N LEU A 36 -10.60 1.86 15.51
CA LEU A 36 -11.49 2.83 14.87
C LEU A 36 -12.95 2.37 14.94
N CYS A 37 -13.23 1.10 14.61
CA CYS A 37 -14.58 0.55 14.69
C CYS A 37 -15.14 0.51 16.12
N GLU A 38 -14.35 0.04 17.08
CA GLU A 38 -14.76 -0.09 18.48
C GLU A 38 -15.04 1.29 19.10
N ARG A 39 -14.16 2.26 18.86
CA ARG A 39 -14.30 3.63 19.40
C ARG A 39 -15.46 4.38 18.77
N TYR A 40 -15.67 4.22 17.47
CA TYR A 40 -16.83 4.79 16.79
C TYR A 40 -18.15 4.27 17.37
N GLN A 41 -18.26 2.95 17.56
CA GLN A 41 -19.45 2.33 18.16
C GLN A 41 -19.72 2.80 19.61
N ARG A 42 -18.66 3.14 20.35
CA ARG A 42 -18.76 3.68 21.71
C ARG A 42 -19.07 5.18 21.75
N GLY A 43 -19.19 5.84 20.61
CA GLY A 43 -19.44 7.29 20.53
C GLY A 43 -18.25 8.12 20.98
N ASP A 44 -17.02 7.63 20.77
CA ASP A 44 -15.81 8.40 21.03
C ASP A 44 -15.80 9.65 20.14
N PRO A 45 -15.73 10.87 20.71
CA PRO A 45 -15.90 12.10 19.94
C PRO A 45 -14.75 12.34 18.95
N GLU A 46 -13.53 11.93 19.28
CA GLU A 46 -12.36 12.14 18.41
C GLU A 46 -12.43 11.22 17.19
N VAL A 47 -12.67 9.93 17.43
CA VAL A 47 -12.79 8.94 16.33
C VAL A 47 -14.02 9.22 15.47
N THR A 48 -15.13 9.67 16.07
CA THR A 48 -16.34 10.03 15.32
C THR A 48 -16.08 11.19 14.36
N VAL A 49 -15.42 12.25 14.83
CA VAL A 49 -15.05 13.38 13.96
C VAL A 49 -14.08 12.93 12.87
N LEU A 50 -13.07 12.14 13.21
CA LEU A 50 -12.10 11.62 12.24
C LEU A 50 -12.77 10.83 11.12
N LEU A 51 -13.63 9.86 11.45
CA LEU A 51 -14.27 8.99 10.47
C LEU A 51 -15.39 9.68 9.68
N ASN A 52 -16.02 10.71 10.24
CA ASN A 52 -17.03 11.50 9.52
C ASN A 52 -16.43 12.56 8.58
N THR A 53 -15.13 12.85 8.71
CA THR A 53 -14.47 13.91 7.92
C THR A 53 -13.40 13.38 6.98
N THR A 54 -12.94 12.13 7.15
CA THR A 54 -11.83 11.56 6.40
C THR A 54 -12.17 10.17 5.90
N ARG A 55 -11.85 9.89 4.64
CA ARG A 55 -11.97 8.57 4.05
C ARG A 55 -10.66 7.79 4.24
N ILE A 56 -10.66 6.83 5.16
CA ILE A 56 -9.46 6.07 5.52
C ILE A 56 -9.47 4.69 4.85
N HIS A 57 -8.44 4.39 4.06
CA HIS A 57 -8.20 3.10 3.43
C HIS A 57 -7.05 2.37 4.15
N ILE A 58 -7.31 1.18 4.69
CA ILE A 58 -6.30 0.37 5.38
C ILE A 58 -5.99 -0.88 4.56
N MET A 59 -4.72 -1.08 4.22
CA MET A 59 -4.18 -2.27 3.58
C MET A 59 -3.18 -2.94 4.53
N PRO A 60 -3.62 -3.94 5.32
CA PRO A 60 -2.76 -4.57 6.31
C PRO A 60 -1.57 -5.33 5.71
N SER A 61 -1.73 -5.91 4.52
CA SER A 61 -0.68 -6.65 3.85
C SER A 61 -0.71 -6.40 2.35
N MET A 62 0.40 -5.86 1.83
CA MET A 62 0.62 -5.69 0.40
C MET A 62 1.37 -6.90 -0.21
N ASN A 63 2.12 -7.66 0.59
CA ASN A 63 2.87 -8.85 0.20
C ASN A 63 2.47 -10.08 1.06
N PRO A 64 1.25 -10.60 0.89
CA PRO A 64 0.75 -11.72 1.70
C PRO A 64 1.47 -13.05 1.43
N ASP A 65 1.99 -13.23 0.21
CA ASP A 65 2.81 -14.34 -0.28
C ASP A 65 4.20 -14.36 0.38
N GLY A 66 4.87 -13.21 0.47
CA GLY A 66 6.10 -13.06 1.22
C GLY A 66 5.88 -13.35 2.71
N TRP A 67 4.74 -12.92 3.28
CA TRP A 67 4.38 -13.24 4.66
C TRP A 67 4.23 -14.75 4.89
N ASP A 68 3.48 -15.45 4.01
CA ASP A 68 3.30 -16.90 4.13
C ASP A 68 4.64 -17.65 4.06
N THR A 69 5.57 -17.16 3.23
CA THR A 69 6.94 -17.68 3.17
C THR A 69 7.69 -17.42 4.48
N ALA A 70 7.71 -16.17 4.97
CA ALA A 70 8.40 -15.81 6.21
C ALA A 70 7.87 -16.57 7.43
N ALA A 71 6.55 -16.79 7.50
CA ALA A 71 5.91 -17.51 8.60
C ALA A 71 6.29 -19.01 8.64
N LYS A 72 6.66 -19.59 7.49
CA LYS A 72 7.08 -20.99 7.35
C LYS A 72 8.60 -21.17 7.43
N SER A 73 9.38 -20.10 7.30
CA SER A 73 10.83 -20.14 7.34
C SER A 73 11.39 -20.35 8.76
N PRO A 74 12.59 -20.94 8.90
CA PRO A 74 13.31 -20.97 10.19
C PRO A 74 13.53 -19.55 10.72
N ARG A 75 13.41 -19.35 12.04
CA ARG A 75 13.49 -18.03 12.71
C ARG A 75 14.83 -17.29 12.51
N GLU A 76 15.83 -17.93 11.96
CA GLU A 76 17.18 -17.40 11.77
C GLU A 76 17.38 -16.73 10.40
N ASP A 77 16.42 -16.91 9.47
CA ASP A 77 16.48 -16.26 8.16
C ASP A 77 15.72 -14.92 8.18
N TRP A 78 16.50 -13.84 8.25
CA TRP A 78 16.01 -12.47 8.27
C TRP A 78 15.57 -11.94 6.90
N VAL A 79 15.82 -12.68 5.81
CA VAL A 79 15.55 -12.23 4.43
C VAL A 79 14.40 -13.02 3.79
N SER A 80 14.17 -14.25 4.24
CA SER A 80 13.03 -15.09 3.83
C SER A 80 11.71 -14.32 3.85
N GLY A 81 11.00 -14.32 2.72
CA GLY A 81 9.68 -13.68 2.60
C GLY A 81 9.70 -12.15 2.47
N ARG A 82 10.87 -11.53 2.30
CA ARG A 82 10.97 -10.09 2.01
C ARG A 82 10.39 -9.73 0.63
N THR A 83 10.74 -10.50 -0.39
CA THR A 83 10.27 -10.30 -1.77
C THR A 83 8.86 -10.86 -1.97
N ASN A 84 8.22 -10.53 -3.08
CA ASN A 84 7.01 -11.25 -3.52
C ASN A 84 7.35 -12.68 -4.01
N ALA A 85 6.34 -13.42 -4.44
CA ALA A 85 6.44 -14.80 -4.94
C ALA A 85 7.34 -14.94 -6.17
N MET A 86 7.58 -13.85 -6.90
CA MET A 86 8.47 -13.81 -8.07
C MET A 86 9.90 -13.36 -7.72
N GLY A 87 10.22 -13.18 -6.44
CA GLY A 87 11.55 -12.72 -6.02
C GLY A 87 11.79 -11.22 -6.22
N VAL A 88 10.74 -10.43 -6.46
CA VAL A 88 10.84 -8.97 -6.65
C VAL A 88 10.69 -8.24 -5.31
N ASP A 89 11.60 -7.29 -5.04
CA ASP A 89 11.45 -6.34 -3.95
C ASP A 89 10.42 -5.27 -4.38
N LEU A 90 9.20 -5.35 -3.84
CA LEU A 90 8.11 -4.45 -4.20
C LEU A 90 8.44 -2.97 -3.93
N ASN A 91 9.30 -2.67 -2.95
CA ASN A 91 9.73 -1.30 -2.66
C ASN A 91 10.87 -0.82 -3.59
N ARG A 92 11.22 -1.63 -4.59
CA ARG A 92 12.14 -1.29 -5.69
C ARG A 92 11.47 -1.41 -7.06
N ASP A 93 10.19 -1.76 -7.08
CA ASP A 93 9.39 -2.00 -8.29
C ASP A 93 8.51 -0.80 -8.68
N PHE A 94 8.59 0.30 -7.92
CA PHE A 94 7.93 1.54 -8.30
C PHE A 94 8.70 2.25 -9.43
N PRO A 95 7.99 2.93 -10.35
CA PRO A 95 8.65 3.73 -11.38
C PRO A 95 9.59 4.78 -10.78
N ASP A 96 10.89 4.62 -11.04
CA ASP A 96 11.90 5.61 -10.69
C ASP A 96 11.88 6.77 -11.69
N LEU A 97 11.17 7.84 -11.32
CA LEU A 97 11.05 9.03 -12.14
C LEU A 97 12.39 9.72 -12.37
N GLU A 98 13.33 9.65 -11.41
CA GLU A 98 14.65 10.25 -11.55
C GLU A 98 15.48 9.53 -12.62
N ARG A 99 15.49 8.19 -12.58
CA ARG A 99 16.13 7.38 -13.64
C ARG A 99 15.52 7.68 -15.01
N ILE A 100 14.19 7.71 -15.09
CA ILE A 100 13.46 7.93 -16.34
C ILE A 100 13.71 9.34 -16.90
N LEU A 101 13.82 10.36 -16.05
CA LEU A 101 14.19 11.71 -16.48
C LEU A 101 15.66 11.81 -16.93
N ARG A 102 16.59 11.09 -16.29
CA ARG A 102 18.03 11.09 -16.66
C ARG A 102 18.32 10.32 -17.95
N GLU A 103 17.54 9.31 -18.30
CA GLU A 103 17.66 8.59 -19.57
C GLU A 103 17.06 9.40 -20.73
N ASN A 104 16.01 10.18 -20.47
CA ASN A 104 15.37 11.09 -21.43
C ASN A 104 16.08 12.45 -21.62
N LYS A 105 17.42 12.47 -21.62
CA LYS A 105 18.29 13.67 -21.77
C LYS A 105 18.06 14.53 -23.03
N GLY A 106 17.11 14.18 -23.90
CA GLY A 106 16.66 15.02 -25.02
C GLY A 106 15.43 15.89 -24.74
N ILE A 107 14.65 15.63 -23.69
CA ILE A 107 13.35 16.29 -23.45
C ILE A 107 13.53 17.37 -22.39
N ARG A 108 13.89 18.58 -22.84
CA ARG A 108 13.81 19.78 -22.00
C ARG A 108 12.34 20.03 -21.63
N ARG A 109 12.03 20.01 -20.33
CA ARG A 109 10.73 20.27 -19.67
C ARG A 109 9.76 19.08 -19.64
N VAL A 110 9.93 18.20 -18.66
CA VAL A 110 8.79 17.50 -18.06
C VAL A 110 8.76 17.90 -16.60
N LYS A 111 7.62 18.42 -16.13
CA LYS A 111 7.41 18.67 -14.70
C LYS A 111 7.45 17.31 -14.00
N PRO A 112 8.11 17.17 -12.84
CA PRO A 112 8.00 15.96 -12.05
C PRO A 112 6.66 15.97 -11.30
N ASP A 113 5.55 15.81 -12.02
CA ASP A 113 4.25 15.54 -11.43
C ASP A 113 3.97 14.04 -11.44
N HIS A 114 3.36 13.54 -10.35
CA HIS A 114 3.18 12.13 -9.99
C HIS A 114 2.38 11.28 -11.00
N LEU A 115 2.01 11.84 -12.15
CA LEU A 115 1.43 11.11 -13.27
C LEU A 115 2.54 10.49 -14.11
N PHE A 116 2.96 9.30 -13.69
CA PHE A 116 3.79 8.43 -14.50
C PHE A 116 3.07 8.09 -15.82
N LYS A 117 3.68 8.44 -16.97
CA LYS A 117 3.19 8.16 -18.33
C LYS A 117 4.12 7.21 -19.11
N GLY A 118 5.07 6.56 -18.45
CA GLY A 118 6.01 5.63 -19.09
C GLY A 118 5.47 4.20 -19.18
N GLU A 119 6.08 3.40 -20.06
CA GLU A 119 5.85 1.95 -20.11
C GLU A 119 6.60 1.26 -18.96
N LEU A 120 5.93 0.30 -18.31
CA LEU A 120 6.53 -0.51 -17.26
C LEU A 120 7.47 -1.55 -17.88
N THR A 121 8.62 -1.79 -17.25
CA THR A 121 9.58 -2.81 -17.71
C THR A 121 9.16 -4.24 -17.36
N HIS A 122 8.01 -4.40 -16.71
CA HIS A 122 7.43 -5.66 -16.25
C HIS A 122 5.91 -5.52 -16.15
N PRO A 123 5.15 -6.63 -16.23
CA PRO A 123 3.69 -6.61 -16.06
C PRO A 123 3.29 -6.15 -14.64
N VAL A 124 2.21 -5.38 -14.52
CA VAL A 124 1.62 -5.03 -13.21
C VAL A 124 1.10 -6.30 -12.54
N GLY A 125 1.69 -6.70 -11.40
CA GLY A 125 1.28 -7.89 -10.66
C GLY A 125 0.02 -7.68 -9.78
N PRO A 126 -0.63 -8.77 -9.29
CA PRO A 126 -0.40 -10.18 -9.64
C PRO A 126 -1.43 -10.63 -10.69
N GLN A 127 -0.96 -11.15 -11.82
CA GLN A 127 -1.81 -11.96 -12.69
C GLN A 127 -1.95 -13.33 -12.03
N LEU A 128 -3.19 -13.72 -11.73
CA LEU A 128 -3.53 -15.08 -11.32
C LEU A 128 -2.89 -16.08 -12.31
N PRO A 129 -2.36 -17.22 -11.82
CA PRO A 129 -1.81 -18.23 -12.70
C PRO A 129 -2.91 -18.71 -13.67
N PRO A 130 -2.60 -18.88 -14.98
CA PRO A 130 -3.56 -19.39 -15.94
C PRO A 130 -4.00 -20.80 -15.53
N GLY A 131 -5.29 -20.97 -15.24
CA GLY A 131 -5.89 -22.23 -14.78
C GLY A 131 -6.54 -22.21 -13.39
N SER A 132 -6.71 -21.04 -12.78
CA SER A 132 -7.48 -20.89 -11.53
C SER A 132 -8.96 -20.55 -11.82
N LEU A 133 -9.69 -21.55 -12.34
CA LEU A 133 -11.14 -21.73 -12.26
C LEU A 133 -11.44 -23.22 -12.08
#